data_AF-A0A1Q2YKV6-F1
#
_entry.id   AF-A0A1Q2YKV6-F1
#
_cell.length_a   1.000
_cell.length_b   1.000
_cell.length_c   1.000
_cell.angle_alpha   90.00
_cell.angle_beta   90.00
_cell.angle_gamma   90.00
#
_symmetry.space_group_name_H-M   'P 1'
#
loop_
_entity.id
_entity.type
_entity.pdbx_description
1 polymer ?
#
loop_
_entity_poly.entity_id
_entity_poly.type
_entity_poly.pdbx_seq_one_letter_code
_entity_poly.pdbx_strand_id
1 'polypeptide(L)'
;MHEAGDFFPYDPYLDMFIAYHPQFTEPDVGEMWHKTIKGLLESKCPVFVTGFHEQNLSKNFEYLVENFNDDMDVIFDNEKNLFGSTKWELNDLNPQEVFQYNQRLFGIRGKRYHAVHKN
;
A
#
# COMPACT_ATOMS: atom_id res chain seq x y z
N MET A 1 -6.50 5.23 -15.53
CA MET A 1 -6.32 3.76 -15.60
C MET A 1 -7.48 3.04 -14.96
N HIS A 2 -7.63 3.07 -13.63
CA HIS A 2 -8.76 2.42 -12.96
C HIS A 2 -10.12 2.94 -13.47
N GLU A 3 -10.37 4.26 -13.42
CA GLU A 3 -11.62 4.86 -13.91
C GLU A 3 -11.85 4.69 -15.42
N ALA A 4 -10.77 4.52 -16.19
CA ALA A 4 -10.83 4.33 -17.64
C ALA A 4 -11.17 2.87 -18.01
N GLY A 5 -11.11 1.94 -17.05
CA GLY A 5 -11.36 0.53 -17.31
C GLY A 5 -10.17 -0.23 -17.90
N ASP A 6 -9.00 0.39 -18.01
CA ASP A 6 -7.86 -0.13 -18.81
C ASP A 6 -7.39 -1.54 -18.38
N PHE A 7 -7.59 -1.88 -17.11
CA PHE A 7 -7.16 -3.15 -16.51
C PHE A 7 -8.33 -4.02 -16.03
N PHE A 8 -9.57 -3.68 -16.38
CA PHE A 8 -10.71 -4.49 -16.00
C PHE A 8 -10.88 -5.69 -16.95
N PRO A 9 -11.35 -6.85 -16.42
CA PRO A 9 -11.59 -7.12 -15.00
C PRO A 9 -10.31 -7.43 -14.22
N TYR A 10 -10.24 -7.02 -12.96
CA TYR A 10 -9.21 -7.49 -12.04
C TYR A 10 -9.50 -8.92 -11.58
N ASP A 11 -8.48 -9.76 -11.55
CA ASP A 11 -8.53 -11.07 -10.89
C ASP A 11 -7.77 -10.98 -9.55
N PRO A 12 -8.46 -10.88 -8.41
CA PRO A 12 -7.78 -10.66 -7.16
C PRO A 12 -7.15 -11.93 -6.56
N TYR A 13 -7.10 -13.03 -7.32
CA TYR A 13 -6.28 -14.21 -7.05
C TYR A 13 -5.00 -14.27 -7.89
N LEU A 14 -4.96 -13.60 -9.04
CA LEU A 14 -3.83 -13.64 -9.96
C LEU A 14 -3.11 -12.28 -10.09
N ASP A 15 -3.79 -11.19 -9.77
CA ASP A 15 -3.27 -9.83 -9.83
C ASP A 15 -2.89 -9.31 -8.44
N MET A 16 -1.86 -8.46 -8.40
CA MET A 16 -1.46 -7.71 -7.22
C MET A 16 -0.91 -6.34 -7.59
N PHE A 17 -0.95 -5.42 -6.63
CA PHE A 17 -0.31 -4.12 -6.73
C PHE A 17 0.82 -3.98 -5.73
N ILE A 18 1.89 -3.29 -6.12
CA ILE A 18 2.98 -2.93 -5.23
C ILE A 18 3.19 -1.43 -5.29
N ALA A 19 3.05 -0.77 -4.14
CA ALA A 19 3.35 0.64 -3.96
C ALA A 19 4.74 0.77 -3.34
N TYR A 20 5.70 1.25 -4.14
CA TYR A 20 7.06 1.51 -3.70
C TYR A 20 7.15 2.93 -3.16
N HIS A 21 7.50 3.07 -1.88
CA HIS A 21 7.72 4.36 -1.23
C HIS A 21 6.58 5.36 -1.38
N PRO A 22 5.31 4.96 -1.21
CA PRO A 22 4.23 5.91 -1.38
C PRO A 22 4.28 6.95 -0.26
N GLN A 23 3.79 8.14 -0.57
CA GLN A 23 3.73 9.27 0.34
C GLN A 23 2.26 9.65 0.52
N PHE A 24 1.46 8.76 1.11
CA PHE A 24 0.00 8.93 1.20
C PHE A 24 -0.39 10.18 1.99
N THR A 25 0.44 10.58 2.94
CA THR A 25 0.20 11.72 3.84
C THR A 25 0.78 13.03 3.36
N GLU A 26 1.51 13.05 2.23
CA GLU A 26 2.21 14.26 1.78
C GLU A 26 1.21 15.27 1.18
N PRO A 27 1.20 16.54 1.62
CA PRO A 27 0.16 17.51 1.27
C PRO A 27 -0.04 17.70 -0.24
N ASP A 28 1.05 17.70 -1.00
CA ASP A 28 1.02 17.98 -2.44
C ASP A 28 0.43 16.83 -3.27
N VAL A 29 0.40 15.60 -2.73
CA VAL A 29 -0.03 14.39 -3.46
C VAL A 29 -1.11 13.58 -2.74
N GLY A 30 -1.48 13.97 -1.52
CA GLY A 30 -2.41 13.22 -0.66
C GLY A 30 -3.79 13.02 -1.29
N GLU A 31 -4.35 14.02 -1.96
CA GLU A 31 -5.65 13.91 -2.63
C GLU A 31 -5.63 12.88 -3.78
N MET A 32 -4.56 12.91 -4.59
CA MET A 32 -4.34 11.94 -5.67
C MET A 32 -4.22 10.51 -5.11
N TRP A 33 -3.49 10.35 -4.00
CA TRP A 33 -3.37 9.06 -3.32
C TRP A 33 -4.68 8.58 -2.73
N HIS A 34 -5.44 9.45 -2.09
CA HIS A 34 -6.75 9.11 -1.53
C HIS A 34 -7.68 8.54 -2.60
N LYS A 35 -7.73 9.16 -3.79
CA LYS A 35 -8.48 8.66 -4.94
C LYS A 35 -7.94 7.31 -5.45
N THR A 36 -6.61 7.19 -5.53
CA THR A 36 -5.95 5.95 -6.00
C THR A 36 -6.22 4.77 -5.06
N ILE A 37 -6.17 4.99 -3.74
CA ILE A 37 -6.43 3.98 -2.73
C ILE A 37 -7.86 3.43 -2.86
N LYS A 38 -8.86 4.29 -3.11
CA LYS A 38 -10.24 3.82 -3.37
C LYS A 38 -10.29 2.83 -4.54
N GLY A 39 -9.68 3.17 -5.68
CA GLY A 39 -9.61 2.26 -6.83
C GLY A 39 -8.85 0.95 -6.53
N LEU A 40 -7.78 1.02 -5.74
CA LEU A 40 -7.05 -0.16 -5.28
C LEU A 40 -7.92 -1.07 -4.39
N LEU A 41 -8.68 -0.50 -3.46
CA LEU A 41 -9.61 -1.26 -2.61
C LEU A 41 -10.82 -1.79 -3.39
N GLU A 42 -11.26 -1.08 -4.44
CA GLU A 42 -12.31 -1.55 -5.35
C GLU A 42 -11.87 -2.77 -6.15
N SER A 43 -10.59 -2.86 -6.56
CA SER A 43 -10.04 -4.01 -7.29
C SER A 43 -10.11 -5.33 -6.49
N LYS A 44 -10.17 -5.25 -5.16
CA LYS A 44 -10.04 -6.39 -4.23
C LYS A 44 -8.72 -7.16 -4.32
N CYS A 45 -7.77 -6.71 -5.14
CA CYS A 45 -6.45 -7.31 -5.25
C CYS A 45 -5.63 -7.01 -3.99
N PRO A 46 -4.68 -7.88 -3.62
CA PRO A 46 -3.66 -7.54 -2.64
C PRO A 46 -2.87 -6.31 -3.08
N VAL A 47 -2.64 -5.40 -2.13
CA VAL A 47 -1.76 -4.24 -2.30
C VAL A 47 -0.67 -4.33 -1.26
N PHE A 48 0.58 -4.41 -1.72
CA PHE A 48 1.74 -4.37 -0.84
C PHE A 48 2.37 -2.99 -0.87
N VAL A 49 2.58 -2.42 0.30
CA VAL A 49 3.23 -1.12 0.46
C VAL A 49 4.60 -1.37 1.08
N THR A 50 5.66 -0.90 0.43
CA THR A 50 7.03 -1.12 0.90
C THR A 50 7.84 0.17 0.97
N GLY A 51 8.76 0.24 1.92
CA GLY A 51 9.68 1.37 2.03
C GLY A 51 10.83 1.17 2.99
N PHE A 52 11.67 2.21 3.09
CA PHE A 52 12.93 2.16 3.84
C PHE A 52 12.89 2.83 5.21
N HIS A 53 11.95 3.76 5.44
CA HIS A 53 11.78 4.40 6.75
C HIS A 53 10.55 3.86 7.46
N GLU A 54 10.75 3.23 8.61
CA GLU A 54 9.67 2.73 9.46
C GLU A 54 8.64 3.81 9.79
N GLN A 55 9.09 5.00 10.15
CA GLN A 55 8.21 6.12 10.51
C GLN A 55 7.31 6.54 9.34
N ASN A 56 7.82 6.56 8.11
CA ASN A 56 7.02 6.89 6.94
C ASN A 56 6.01 5.78 6.63
N LEU A 57 6.44 4.52 6.71
CA LEU A 57 5.56 3.38 6.47
C LEU A 57 4.45 3.27 7.53
N SER A 58 4.75 3.57 8.79
CA SER A 58 3.76 3.62 9.86
C SER A 58 2.75 4.73 9.65
N LYS A 59 3.19 5.95 9.28
CA LYS A 59 2.26 7.05 8.92
C LYS A 59 1.33 6.68 7.77
N ASN A 60 1.86 6.02 6.74
CA ASN A 60 1.06 5.52 5.63
C ASN A 60 0.02 4.47 6.08
N PHE A 61 0.41 3.56 6.98
CA PHE A 61 -0.49 2.55 7.52
C PHE A 61 -1.59 3.16 8.42
N GLU A 62 -1.22 4.06 9.32
CA GLU A 62 -2.15 4.80 10.19
C GLU A 62 -3.17 5.58 9.37
N TYR A 63 -2.71 6.30 8.34
CA TYR A 63 -3.59 7.00 7.40
C TYR A 63 -4.62 6.06 6.76
N LEU A 64 -4.20 4.86 6.33
CA LEU A 64 -5.10 3.88 5.73
C LEU A 64 -6.15 3.38 6.73
N VAL A 65 -5.74 3.07 7.96
CA VAL A 65 -6.65 2.64 9.03
C VAL A 65 -7.64 3.76 9.36
N GLU A 66 -7.18 5.00 9.52
CA GLU A 66 -8.05 6.13 9.86
C GLU A 66 -9.09 6.44 8.78
N ASN A 67 -8.74 6.29 7.50
CA ASN A 67 -9.58 6.75 6.39
C ASN A 67 -10.34 5.63 5.66
N PHE A 68 -9.90 4.36 5.78
CA PHE A 68 -10.41 3.25 4.96
C PHE A 68 -10.69 1.96 5.73
N ASN A 69 -10.59 1.93 7.06
CA ASN A 69 -10.81 0.72 7.87
C ASN A 69 -12.16 0.02 7.59
N ASP A 70 -13.19 0.76 7.22
CA ASP A 70 -14.50 0.18 6.92
C ASP A 70 -14.53 -0.60 5.59
N ASP A 71 -13.66 -0.26 4.64
CA ASP A 71 -13.58 -0.84 3.29
C ASP A 71 -12.34 -1.71 3.06
N MET A 72 -11.42 -1.76 4.03
CA MET A 72 -10.11 -2.40 3.93
C MET A 72 -9.96 -3.57 4.91
N ASP A 73 -9.35 -4.66 4.45
CA ASP A 73 -8.77 -5.72 5.29
C ASP A 73 -7.25 -5.58 5.32
N VAL A 74 -6.65 -5.70 6.50
CA VAL A 74 -5.19 -5.87 6.65
C VAL A 74 -4.86 -7.35 6.41
N ILE A 75 -3.94 -7.61 5.47
CA ILE A 75 -3.43 -8.96 5.18
C ILE A 75 -2.35 -9.33 6.19
N PHE A 76 -1.42 -8.39 6.42
CA PHE A 76 -0.38 -8.47 7.45
C PHE A 76 0.10 -7.07 7.79
N ASP A 77 0.57 -6.90 9.03
CA ASP A 77 0.97 -5.62 9.60
C ASP A 77 2.30 -5.09 9.04
N ASN A 78 2.70 -3.89 9.44
CA ASN A 78 4.00 -3.32 9.09
C ASN A 78 5.16 -4.07 9.74
N GLU A 79 5.77 -4.96 8.96
CA GLU A 79 6.87 -5.81 9.39
C GLU A 79 8.15 -5.54 8.61
N LYS A 80 9.27 -6.04 9.16
CA LYS A 80 10.55 -6.06 8.46
C LYS A 80 10.45 -7.04 7.29
N ASN A 81 10.91 -6.62 6.12
CA ASN A 81 10.91 -7.45 4.93
C ASN A 81 11.96 -8.56 5.05
N LEU A 82 11.51 -9.81 5.13
CA LEU A 82 12.39 -10.98 5.12
C LEU A 82 13.19 -11.09 3.81
N PHE A 83 12.61 -10.63 2.70
CA PHE A 83 13.22 -10.59 1.37
C PHE A 83 13.68 -9.17 1.02
N GLY A 84 14.02 -8.38 2.03
CA GLY A 84 14.60 -7.05 1.86
C GLY A 84 15.91 -7.09 1.08
N SER A 85 16.17 -6.02 0.34
CA SER A 85 17.44 -5.78 -0.34
C SER A 85 18.58 -5.89 0.65
N THR A 86 19.69 -6.51 0.22
CA THR A 86 20.94 -6.54 0.99
C THR A 86 21.82 -5.33 0.70
N LYS A 87 21.59 -4.64 -0.42
CA LYS A 87 22.35 -3.45 -0.83
C LYS A 87 21.95 -2.25 0.04
N TRP A 88 22.97 -1.61 0.60
CA TRP A 88 22.85 -0.32 1.29
C TRP A 88 23.00 0.82 0.30
N GLU A 89 22.12 1.80 0.41
CA GLU A 89 22.16 3.07 -0.30
C GLU A 89 22.52 4.19 0.68
N LEU A 90 23.11 5.25 0.13
CA LEU A 90 23.41 6.48 0.85
C LEU A 90 22.26 7.47 0.66
N ASN A 91 21.88 8.15 1.72
CA ASN A 91 20.99 9.31 1.61
C ASN A 91 21.79 10.51 1.06
N ASP A 92 21.43 10.99 -0.13
CA ASP A 92 22.10 12.12 -0.80
C ASP A 92 22.03 13.42 0.01
N LEU A 93 20.97 13.61 0.81
CA LEU A 93 20.77 14.80 1.66
C LEU A 93 21.50 14.68 3.00
N ASN A 94 21.72 13.46 3.48
CA ASN A 94 22.42 13.17 4.73
C ASN A 94 23.22 11.87 4.64
N PRO A 95 24.50 11.92 4.20
CA PRO A 95 25.30 10.71 3.97
C PRO A 95 25.59 9.84 5.22
N GLN A 96 25.27 10.33 6.42
CA GLN A 96 25.36 9.54 7.65
C GLN A 96 24.19 8.55 7.80
N GLU A 97 23.11 8.77 7.04
CA GLU A 97 21.98 7.85 6.96
C GLU A 97 22.13 6.93 5.76
N VAL A 98 22.11 5.62 6.04
CA VAL A 98 22.06 4.57 5.03
C VAL A 98 20.77 3.81 5.15
N PHE A 99 20.25 3.33 4.03
CA PHE A 99 19.00 2.60 4.00
C PHE A 99 19.00 1.53 2.90
N GLN A 100 18.02 0.65 2.93
CA GLN A 100 17.76 -0.32 1.86
C GLN A 100 16.33 -0.10 1.40
N TYR A 101 16.06 -0.01 0.10
CA TYR A 101 14.77 0.47 -0.40
C TYR A 101 13.57 -0.28 0.20
N ASN A 102 13.56 -1.60 0.21
CA ASN A 102 12.41 -2.38 0.66
C ASN A 102 12.58 -2.98 2.05
N GLN A 103 13.18 -2.26 3.02
CA GLN A 103 13.43 -2.76 4.38
C GLN A 103 12.17 -3.26 5.10
N ARG A 104 11.02 -2.64 4.84
CA ARG A 104 9.75 -2.96 5.50
C ARG A 104 8.60 -3.00 4.49
N LEU A 105 7.55 -3.71 4.85
CA LEU A 105 6.31 -3.76 4.08
C LEU A 105 5.11 -4.10 4.96
N PHE A 106 3.93 -3.72 4.49
CA PHE A 106 2.63 -4.20 4.99
C PHE A 106 1.74 -4.58 3.81
N GLY A 107 0.68 -5.33 4.08
CA GLY A 107 -0.28 -5.77 3.06
C GLY A 107 -1.71 -5.41 3.42
N ILE A 108 -2.43 -4.87 2.45
CA ILE A 108 -3.86 -4.57 2.56
C ILE A 108 -4.62 -5.09 1.35
N ARG A 109 -5.95 -5.15 1.45
CA ARG A 109 -6.84 -5.31 0.30
C ARG A 109 -8.21 -4.70 0.62
N GLY A 110 -9.03 -4.51 -0.41
CA GLY A 110 -10.43 -4.17 -0.17
C GLY A 110 -11.24 -5.33 0.39
N LYS A 111 -12.18 -5.04 1.29
CA LYS A 111 -13.12 -6.03 1.85
C LYS A 111 -13.94 -6.69 0.77
N ARG A 112 -14.13 -8.00 0.91
CA ARG A 112 -15.07 -8.79 0.12
C ARG A 112 -16.32 -9.08 0.96
N TYR A 113 -17.45 -8.52 0.55
CA TYR A 113 -18.73 -8.90 1.15
C TYR A 113 -19.14 -10.24 0.55
N HIS A 114 -19.31 -11.24 1.41
CA HIS A 114 -19.91 -12.51 1.00
C HIS A 114 -21.33 -12.23 0.49
N ALA A 115 -21.74 -12.89 -0.59
CA ALA A 115 -23.12 -12.81 -1.05
C ALA A 115 -24.04 -13.31 0.08
N VAL A 116 -24.81 -12.40 0.67
CA VAL A 116 -25.81 -12.75 1.68
C VAL A 116 -27.07 -13.10 0.91
N HIS A 117 -27.54 -14.33 1.02
CA HIS A 117 -28.85 -14.71 0.48
C HIS A 117 -29.91 -13.91 1.24
N LYS A 118 -30.50 -12.89 0.62
CA LYS A 118 -31.68 -12.22 1.17
C LYS A 118 -32.87 -13.15 0.97
N ASN A 119 -33.39 -13.66 2.07
CA ASN A 119 -34.70 -14.33 2.12
C ASN A 119 -35.83 -13.33 1.85
#